data_AF-A0A4Z1DDS8-F1
#
_entry.id   AF-A0A4Z1DDS8-F1
#
_cell.length_a   1.000
_cell.length_b   1.000
_cell.length_c   1.000
_cell.angle_alpha   90.00
_cell.angle_beta   90.00
_cell.angle_gamma   90.00
#
_symmetry.space_group_name_H-M   'P 1'
#
loop_
_entity.id
_entity.type
_entity.pdbx_description
1 polymer ?
#
loop_
_entity_poly.entity_id
_entity_poly.type
_entity_poly.pdbx_seq_one_letter_code
_entity_poly.pdbx_strand_id
1 'polypeptide(L)'
;MAGKQRDAVAQEEHVRGYEFYGTEPDYLPAFMNDATDADGRRVRKLTAEETQALRRLSLSRFPVSGGADLDWSRSPHTDRQMCETDEDWARVAAEYLSPYAGEGRSVVVFWGDLSMPSVEMPVEVAIRRSLDFMDADMHFWMHPLGSSVLIEYLQDGRVTVAPIPGD
;
A
#
# COMPACT_ATOMS: atom_id res chain seq x y z
N MET A 1 6.64 27.68 18.22
CA MET A 1 7.04 28.12 16.86
C MET A 1 7.72 27.02 16.03
N ALA A 2 8.34 26.00 16.62
CA ALA A 2 9.00 24.90 15.89
C ALA A 2 8.07 23.90 15.16
N GLY A 3 6.81 23.76 15.57
CA GLY A 3 5.86 22.84 14.91
C GLY A 3 5.44 23.29 13.50
N LYS A 4 5.12 24.60 13.36
CA LYS A 4 4.63 25.17 12.10
C LYS A 4 5.63 25.11 10.94
N GLN A 5 6.92 25.11 11.24
CA GLN A 5 7.99 25.02 10.23
C GLN A 5 8.20 23.57 9.76
N ARG A 6 8.00 22.57 10.63
CA ARG A 6 8.13 21.15 10.27
C ARG A 6 6.94 20.68 9.42
N ASP A 7 5.74 21.15 9.74
CA ASP A 7 4.53 20.84 8.97
C ASP A 7 4.58 21.43 7.55
N ALA A 8 5.18 22.62 7.39
CA ALA A 8 5.34 23.26 6.08
C ALA A 8 6.36 22.55 5.18
N VAL A 9 7.49 22.09 5.75
CA VAL A 9 8.50 21.31 5.00
C VAL A 9 7.95 19.94 4.62
N ALA A 10 7.22 19.28 5.53
CA ALA A 10 6.54 18.02 5.21
C ALA A 10 5.45 18.22 4.13
N GLN A 11 4.72 19.33 4.14
CA GLN A 11 3.78 19.67 3.06
C GLN A 11 4.48 19.95 1.73
N GLU A 12 5.60 20.67 1.71
CA GLU A 12 6.34 20.96 0.46
C GLU A 12 7.01 19.71 -0.13
N GLU A 13 7.58 18.82 0.70
CA GLU A 13 8.10 17.52 0.24
C GLU A 13 6.98 16.59 -0.24
N HIS A 14 5.82 16.61 0.44
CA HIS A 14 4.64 15.86 0.01
C HIS A 14 4.08 16.38 -1.31
N VAL A 15 4.07 17.70 -1.55
CA VAL A 15 3.60 18.30 -2.81
C VAL A 15 4.58 18.01 -3.96
N ARG A 16 5.90 18.04 -3.73
CA ARG A 16 6.90 17.68 -4.74
C ARG A 16 6.91 16.18 -5.07
N GLY A 17 6.62 15.31 -4.10
CA GLY A 17 6.54 13.86 -4.34
C GLY A 17 5.51 13.47 -5.40
N TYR A 18 4.42 14.24 -5.54
CA TYR A 18 3.39 13.97 -6.56
C TYR A 18 3.71 14.52 -7.94
N GLU A 19 4.72 15.39 -8.11
CA GLU A 19 5.19 15.80 -9.45
C GLU A 19 5.84 14.63 -10.21
N PHE A 20 6.35 13.64 -9.46
CA PHE A 20 6.92 12.40 -9.99
C PHE A 20 5.95 11.22 -9.92
N TYR A 21 4.69 11.46 -9.56
CA TYR A 21 3.75 10.36 -9.36
C TYR A 21 3.46 9.62 -10.67
N GLY A 22 3.68 8.30 -10.67
CA GLY A 22 3.33 7.44 -11.79
C GLY A 22 4.13 7.69 -13.07
N THR A 23 5.33 8.28 -12.98
CA THR A 23 6.21 8.51 -14.14
C THR A 23 6.87 7.23 -14.66
N GLU A 24 6.98 6.19 -13.83
CA GLU A 24 7.60 4.90 -14.16
C GLU A 24 6.59 3.75 -13.96
N PRO A 25 5.42 3.76 -14.65
CA PRO A 25 4.40 2.73 -14.45
C PRO A 25 4.85 1.33 -14.91
N ASP A 26 5.88 1.26 -15.77
CA ASP A 26 6.43 0.01 -16.29
C ASP A 26 7.21 -0.80 -15.24
N TYR A 27 7.54 -0.20 -14.09
CA TYR A 27 8.12 -0.90 -12.93
C TYR A 27 7.09 -1.65 -12.10
N LEU A 28 5.80 -1.44 -12.33
CA LEU A 28 4.78 -2.30 -11.74
C LEU A 28 4.93 -3.75 -12.24
N PRO A 29 4.49 -4.75 -11.45
CA PRO A 29 4.48 -6.13 -11.88
C PRO A 29 3.74 -6.30 -13.20
N ALA A 30 4.23 -7.21 -14.05
CA ALA A 30 3.73 -7.36 -15.42
C ALA A 30 2.20 -7.54 -15.50
N PHE A 31 1.60 -8.24 -14.53
CA PHE A 31 0.15 -8.48 -14.51
C PHE A 31 -0.67 -7.20 -14.27
N MET A 32 -0.10 -6.19 -13.61
CA MET A 32 -0.71 -4.88 -13.36
C MET A 32 -0.56 -3.92 -14.56
N ASN A 33 0.38 -4.22 -15.45
CA ASN A 33 0.62 -3.49 -16.69
C ASN A 33 -0.15 -4.06 -17.89
N ASP A 34 -0.56 -5.32 -17.81
CA ASP A 34 -1.29 -5.99 -18.88
C ASP A 34 -2.77 -5.61 -18.86
N ALA A 35 -3.19 -4.94 -19.93
CA ALA A 35 -4.53 -4.40 -20.13
C ALA A 35 -5.60 -5.45 -20.45
N THR A 36 -5.22 -6.71 -20.69
CA THR A 36 -6.21 -7.77 -20.89
C THR A 36 -6.85 -8.11 -19.55
N ASP A 37 -8.17 -8.26 -19.42
CA ASP A 37 -8.79 -8.69 -18.16
C ASP A 37 -8.71 -10.22 -17.97
N ALA A 38 -7.57 -10.82 -18.36
CA ALA A 38 -7.35 -12.24 -18.11
C ALA A 38 -7.43 -12.49 -16.60
N ASP A 39 -8.07 -13.59 -16.22
CA ASP A 39 -8.30 -14.03 -14.85
C ASP A 39 -9.17 -13.12 -13.95
N GLY A 40 -9.85 -12.11 -14.53
CA GLY A 40 -10.73 -11.18 -13.82
C GLY A 40 -9.96 -10.14 -13.00
N ARG A 41 -8.71 -9.87 -13.38
CA ARG A 41 -7.78 -8.99 -12.67
C ARG A 41 -8.31 -7.58 -12.41
N ARG A 42 -9.09 -7.01 -13.33
CA ARG A 42 -9.66 -5.65 -13.29
C ARG A 42 -8.74 -4.59 -12.65
N VAL A 43 -7.45 -4.67 -12.96
CA VAL A 43 -6.44 -3.79 -12.35
C VAL A 43 -6.62 -2.38 -12.90
N ARG A 44 -6.64 -1.41 -12.00
CA ARG A 44 -6.77 0.00 -12.34
C ARG A 44 -5.63 0.78 -11.70
N LYS A 45 -4.82 1.44 -12.53
CA LYS A 45 -3.84 2.42 -12.07
C LYS A 45 -4.57 3.68 -11.63
N LEU A 46 -4.29 4.14 -10.42
CA LEU A 46 -4.94 5.30 -9.82
C LEU A 46 -4.24 6.58 -10.25
N THR A 47 -5.01 7.63 -10.48
CA THR A 47 -4.49 8.99 -10.64
C THR A 47 -3.88 9.51 -9.34
N ALA A 48 -3.08 10.58 -9.42
CA ALA A 48 -2.50 11.23 -8.25
C ALA A 48 -3.59 11.69 -7.26
N GLU A 49 -4.68 12.27 -7.78
CA GLU A 49 -5.81 12.75 -6.99
C GLU A 49 -6.54 11.63 -6.25
N GLU A 50 -6.79 10.51 -6.93
CA GLU A 50 -7.42 9.32 -6.34
C GLU A 50 -6.55 8.70 -5.25
N THR A 51 -5.26 8.53 -5.54
CA THR A 51 -4.27 8.03 -4.56
C THR A 51 -4.24 8.93 -3.33
N GLN A 52 -4.18 10.25 -3.53
CA GLN A 52 -4.14 11.18 -2.40
C GLN A 52 -5.43 11.12 -1.56
N ALA A 53 -6.59 10.96 -2.20
CA ALA A 53 -7.86 10.78 -1.50
C ALA A 53 -7.87 9.50 -0.66
N LEU A 54 -7.40 8.39 -1.21
CA LEU A 54 -7.34 7.11 -0.51
C LEU A 54 -6.29 7.10 0.60
N ARG A 55 -5.12 7.75 0.40
CA ARG A 55 -4.11 7.91 1.46
C ARG A 55 -4.64 8.70 2.64
N ARG A 56 -5.40 9.78 2.42
CA ARG A 56 -6.06 10.55 3.49
C ARG A 56 -7.04 9.72 4.34
N LEU A 57 -7.67 8.71 3.74
CA LEU A 57 -8.58 7.80 4.42
C LEU A 57 -7.86 6.64 5.13
N SER A 58 -6.57 6.43 4.86
CA SER A 58 -5.80 5.27 5.32
C SER A 58 -4.40 5.65 5.80
N LEU A 59 -3.39 5.58 4.93
CA LEU A 59 -1.97 5.77 5.24
C LEU A 59 -1.67 7.06 6.02
N SER A 60 -2.25 8.18 5.60
CA SER A 60 -1.99 9.50 6.21
C SER A 60 -2.60 9.65 7.60
N ARG A 61 -3.33 8.65 8.10
CA ARG A 61 -3.83 8.62 9.49
C ARG A 61 -2.77 8.15 10.48
N PHE A 62 -1.71 7.50 10.01
CA PHE A 62 -0.64 7.02 10.86
C PHE A 62 0.44 8.09 11.03
N PRO A 63 1.06 8.19 12.23
CA PRO A 63 2.27 8.98 12.40
C PRO A 63 3.39 8.45 11.50
N VAL A 64 4.26 9.34 11.03
CA VAL A 64 5.40 9.01 10.16
C VAL A 64 6.73 9.13 10.91
N SER A 65 7.68 8.25 10.61
CA SER A 65 9.02 8.21 11.22
C SER A 65 10.10 8.72 10.27
N GLY A 66 10.01 9.98 9.82
CA GLY A 66 10.95 10.55 8.84
C GLY A 66 10.78 9.94 7.44
N GLY A 67 10.77 10.78 6.40
CA GLY A 67 10.38 10.32 5.06
C GLY A 67 8.92 9.88 5.01
N ALA A 68 8.65 8.80 4.27
CA ALA A 68 7.31 8.26 4.04
C ALA A 68 6.95 7.05 4.93
N ASP A 69 7.86 6.59 5.79
CA ASP A 69 7.69 5.40 6.62
C ASP A 69 6.73 5.65 7.78
N LEU A 70 5.97 4.63 8.17
CA LEU A 70 5.05 4.70 9.30
C LEU A 70 5.77 4.47 10.63
N ASP A 71 5.48 5.33 11.62
CA ASP A 71 6.01 5.19 12.97
C ASP A 71 5.18 4.18 13.78
N TRP A 72 5.56 2.91 13.66
CA TRP A 72 4.95 1.82 14.43
C TRP A 72 5.30 1.84 15.92
N SER A 73 6.27 2.64 16.37
CA SER A 73 6.52 2.81 17.81
C SER A 73 5.42 3.65 18.49
N ARG A 74 4.67 4.41 17.69
CA ARG A 74 3.61 5.33 18.13
C ARG A 74 2.22 4.89 17.67
N SER A 75 2.12 3.76 16.98
CA SER A 75 0.87 3.24 16.42
C SER A 75 0.60 1.83 16.92
N PRO A 76 -0.58 1.55 17.51
CA PRO A 76 -0.95 0.18 17.82
C PRO A 76 -1.07 -0.63 16.53
N HIS A 77 -0.58 -1.86 16.55
CA HIS A 77 -0.77 -2.85 15.48
C HIS A 77 -1.43 -4.09 16.07
N THR A 78 -2.29 -4.72 15.27
CA THR A 78 -2.99 -5.95 15.64
C THR A 78 -2.04 -7.13 15.58
N ASP A 79 -1.19 -7.16 14.55
CA ASP A 79 -0.25 -8.24 14.33
C ASP A 79 1.00 -7.73 13.61
N ARG A 80 2.12 -8.43 13.82
CA ARG A 80 3.40 -8.18 13.19
C ARG A 80 4.18 -9.48 13.09
N GLN A 81 4.46 -9.90 11.86
CA GLN A 81 5.18 -11.12 11.58
C GLN A 81 6.38 -10.87 10.65
N MET A 82 7.31 -11.82 10.64
CA MET A 82 8.48 -11.82 9.77
C MET A 82 8.26 -12.87 8.69
N CYS A 83 8.37 -12.49 7.43
CA CYS A 83 8.45 -13.39 6.29
C CYS A 83 9.93 -13.59 5.94
N GLU A 84 10.38 -14.84 5.96
CA GLU A 84 11.77 -15.18 5.59
C GLU A 84 11.87 -15.58 4.12
N THR A 85 10.75 -15.98 3.50
CA THR A 85 10.68 -16.33 2.08
C THR A 85 9.49 -15.66 1.38
N ASP A 86 9.51 -15.68 0.05
CA ASP A 86 8.38 -15.19 -0.75
C ASP A 86 7.12 -16.05 -0.51
N GLU A 87 7.27 -17.36 -0.27
CA GLU A 87 6.15 -18.23 0.11
C GLU A 87 5.53 -17.86 1.46
N ASP A 88 6.34 -17.39 2.43
CA ASP A 88 5.81 -16.83 3.67
C ASP A 88 4.93 -15.63 3.35
N TRP A 89 5.39 -14.73 2.48
CA TRP A 89 4.57 -13.60 2.06
C TRP A 89 3.24 -14.05 1.43
N ALA A 90 3.26 -15.00 0.50
CA ALA A 90 2.03 -15.47 -0.13
C ALA A 90 1.02 -16.05 0.88
N ARG A 91 1.51 -16.81 1.86
CA ARG A 91 0.69 -17.32 2.97
C ARG A 91 0.10 -16.18 3.80
N VAL A 92 0.93 -15.21 4.17
CA VAL A 92 0.53 -14.06 5.01
C VAL A 92 -0.44 -13.13 4.31
N ALA A 93 -0.20 -12.84 3.03
CA ALA A 93 -1.11 -12.06 2.20
C ALA A 93 -2.48 -12.76 2.11
N ALA A 94 -2.51 -14.07 1.86
CA ALA A 94 -3.73 -14.84 1.85
C ALA A 94 -4.46 -14.80 3.19
N GLU A 95 -3.75 -14.99 4.31
CA GLU A 95 -4.29 -14.95 5.66
C GLU A 95 -5.00 -13.61 5.95
N TYR A 96 -4.32 -12.49 5.71
CA TYR A 96 -4.85 -11.17 6.04
C TYR A 96 -5.88 -10.64 5.05
N LEU A 97 -5.81 -11.05 3.78
CA LEU A 97 -6.71 -10.55 2.74
C LEU A 97 -7.97 -11.41 2.55
N SER A 98 -7.93 -12.72 2.85
CA SER A 98 -9.07 -13.63 2.64
C SER A 98 -10.39 -13.17 3.26
N PRO A 99 -10.44 -12.53 4.45
CA PRO A 99 -11.70 -12.00 4.99
C PRO A 99 -12.39 -11.00 4.06
N TYR A 100 -11.64 -10.27 3.22
CA TYR A 100 -12.18 -9.24 2.33
C TYR A 100 -12.52 -9.79 0.93
N ALA A 101 -11.91 -10.91 0.53
CA ALA A 101 -12.27 -11.61 -0.70
C ALA A 101 -13.71 -12.13 -0.67
N GLY A 102 -14.15 -12.70 0.46
CA GLY A 102 -15.51 -13.23 0.60
C GLY A 102 -16.63 -12.21 0.36
N GLU A 103 -16.30 -10.91 0.38
CA GLU A 103 -17.22 -9.80 0.17
C GLU A 103 -17.12 -9.16 -1.23
N GLY A 104 -16.27 -9.69 -2.12
CA GLY A 104 -16.04 -9.14 -3.46
C GLY A 104 -15.43 -7.74 -3.44
N ARG A 105 -14.63 -7.43 -2.42
CA ARG A 105 -14.00 -6.11 -2.24
C ARG A 105 -12.78 -5.94 -3.14
N SER A 106 -12.45 -4.68 -3.42
CA SER A 106 -11.15 -4.29 -3.97
C SER A 106 -10.13 -4.02 -2.87
N VAL A 107 -8.85 -4.11 -3.20
CA VAL A 107 -7.72 -3.63 -2.42
C VAL A 107 -6.96 -2.59 -3.21
N VAL A 108 -6.46 -1.57 -2.52
CA VAL A 108 -5.52 -0.59 -3.07
C VAL A 108 -4.13 -0.90 -2.57
N VAL A 109 -3.16 -0.92 -3.48
CA VAL A 109 -1.73 -1.06 -3.18
C VAL A 109 -1.07 0.29 -3.38
N PHE A 110 -0.41 0.76 -2.32
CA PHE A 110 0.44 1.94 -2.34
C PHE A 110 1.90 1.51 -2.28
N TRP A 111 2.74 2.09 -3.13
CA TRP A 111 4.16 1.78 -3.18
C TRP A 111 4.98 2.76 -2.33
N GLY A 112 6.11 2.31 -1.80
CA GLY A 112 7.12 3.16 -1.17
C GLY A 112 7.67 4.20 -2.14
N ASP A 113 7.88 3.81 -3.39
CA ASP A 113 8.22 4.70 -4.50
C ASP A 113 6.98 5.29 -5.20
N LEU A 114 6.86 6.62 -5.17
CA LEU A 114 5.78 7.34 -5.86
C LEU A 114 5.92 7.34 -7.39
N SER A 115 7.09 7.00 -7.94
CA SER A 115 7.30 6.87 -9.39
C SER A 115 6.36 5.82 -10.01
N MET A 116 5.93 4.84 -9.21
CA MET A 116 4.92 3.86 -9.58
C MET A 116 3.52 4.31 -9.13
N PRO A 117 2.50 4.24 -9.99
CA PRO A 117 1.16 4.58 -9.58
C PRO A 117 0.61 3.52 -8.61
N SER A 118 -0.16 3.96 -7.62
CA SER A 118 -0.96 3.05 -6.80
C SER A 118 -1.98 2.32 -7.68
N VAL A 119 -2.32 1.09 -7.31
CA VAL A 119 -3.22 0.24 -8.09
C VAL A 119 -4.40 -0.22 -7.25
N GLU A 120 -5.57 -0.30 -7.87
CA GLU A 120 -6.75 -0.97 -7.33
C GLU A 120 -6.99 -2.27 -8.08
N MET A 121 -7.32 -3.34 -7.36
CA MET A 121 -7.71 -4.63 -7.94
C MET A 121 -8.62 -5.42 -6.99
N PRO A 122 -9.35 -6.45 -7.46
CA PRO A 122 -10.06 -7.38 -6.59
C PRO A 122 -9.10 -8.04 -5.59
N VAL A 123 -9.57 -8.25 -4.36
CA VAL A 123 -8.75 -8.84 -3.29
C VAL A 123 -8.26 -10.24 -3.67
N GLU A 124 -9.08 -11.04 -4.36
CA GLU A 124 -8.71 -12.39 -4.83
C GLU A 124 -7.53 -12.37 -5.79
N VAL A 125 -7.41 -11.31 -6.58
CA VAL A 125 -6.31 -11.12 -7.53
C VAL A 125 -5.04 -10.79 -6.77
N ALA A 126 -5.11 -9.89 -5.78
CA ALA A 126 -3.98 -9.57 -4.91
C ALA A 126 -3.48 -10.80 -4.13
N ILE A 127 -4.38 -11.66 -3.64
CA ILE A 127 -4.00 -12.93 -3.00
C ILE A 127 -3.32 -13.87 -3.99
N ARG A 128 -3.94 -14.11 -5.17
CA ARG A 128 -3.43 -15.05 -6.17
C ARG A 128 -2.09 -14.63 -6.75
N ARG A 129 -1.85 -13.32 -6.87
CA ARG A 129 -0.67 -12.71 -7.51
C ARG A 129 0.29 -12.12 -6.48
N SER A 130 0.15 -12.42 -5.19
CA SER A 130 0.89 -11.75 -4.11
C SER A 130 2.42 -11.83 -4.29
N LEU A 131 2.94 -12.96 -4.79
CA LEU A 131 4.36 -13.16 -5.07
C LEU A 131 4.90 -12.13 -6.07
N ASP A 132 4.13 -11.80 -7.10
CA ASP A 132 4.54 -10.87 -8.16
C ASP A 132 4.75 -9.44 -7.62
N PHE A 133 4.26 -9.11 -6.43
CA PHE A 133 4.43 -7.77 -5.85
C PHE A 133 5.90 -7.52 -5.52
N MET A 134 6.65 -8.59 -5.19
CA MET A 134 8.07 -8.53 -4.87
C MET A 134 8.94 -8.24 -6.09
N ASP A 135 8.41 -8.40 -7.31
CA ASP A 135 9.11 -8.03 -8.54
C ASP A 135 9.23 -6.51 -8.74
N ALA A 136 8.38 -5.72 -8.07
CA ALA A 136 8.31 -4.27 -8.26
C ALA A 136 9.02 -3.50 -7.14
N ASP A 137 8.60 -3.70 -5.89
CA ASP A 137 9.18 -3.02 -4.74
C ASP A 137 8.99 -3.89 -3.49
N MET A 138 10.00 -3.88 -2.63
CA MET A 138 9.97 -4.59 -1.36
C MET A 138 9.37 -3.73 -0.23
N HIS A 139 8.85 -2.54 -0.53
CA HIS A 139 8.10 -1.71 0.40
C HIS A 139 6.76 -1.26 -0.18
N PHE A 140 5.67 -1.74 0.40
CA PHE A 140 4.32 -1.36 -0.01
C PHE A 140 3.31 -1.50 1.12
N TRP A 141 2.16 -0.85 0.92
CA TRP A 141 1.01 -0.97 1.79
C TRP A 141 -0.21 -1.43 1.01
N MET A 142 -1.07 -2.18 1.67
CA MET A 142 -2.35 -2.62 1.13
C MET A 142 -3.49 -2.15 2.03
N HIS A 143 -4.51 -1.57 1.40
CA HIS A 143 -5.74 -1.16 2.06
C HIS A 143 -6.94 -1.84 1.38
N PRO A 144 -7.52 -2.88 1.99
CA PRO A 144 -8.79 -3.45 1.54
C PRO A 144 -9.89 -2.39 1.68
N LEU A 145 -10.53 -2.03 0.57
CA LEU A 145 -11.47 -0.92 0.55
C LEU A 145 -12.70 -1.22 1.41
N GLY A 146 -13.16 -0.19 2.12
CA GLY A 146 -14.24 -0.28 3.10
C GLY A 146 -13.86 -1.06 4.37
N SER A 147 -12.59 -1.41 4.57
CA SER A 147 -12.09 -1.94 5.84
C SER A 147 -11.49 -0.82 6.70
N SER A 148 -11.26 -1.10 7.98
CA SER A 148 -10.51 -0.22 8.88
C SER A 148 -9.09 -0.72 9.09
N VAL A 149 -8.50 -1.41 8.12
CA VAL A 149 -7.19 -2.06 8.25
C VAL A 149 -6.24 -1.55 7.18
N LEU A 150 -4.98 -1.39 7.60
CA LEU A 150 -3.83 -1.20 6.72
C LEU A 150 -2.85 -2.35 6.96
N ILE A 151 -2.30 -2.88 5.88
CA ILE A 151 -1.25 -3.90 5.89
C ILE A 151 -0.01 -3.26 5.29
N GLU A 152 1.13 -3.31 5.97
CA GLU A 152 2.44 -2.92 5.43
C GLU A 152 3.29 -4.17 5.21
N TYR A 153 3.96 -4.24 4.07
CA TYR A 153 5.12 -5.10 3.84
C TYR A 153 6.35 -4.21 3.74
N LEU A 154 7.35 -4.45 4.59
CA LEU A 154 8.59 -3.69 4.64
C LEU A 154 9.75 -4.48 4.04
N GLN A 155 10.76 -3.78 3.52
CA GLN A 155 11.90 -4.37 2.80
C GLN A 155 12.66 -5.45 3.60
N ASP A 156 12.60 -5.41 4.92
CA ASP A 156 13.23 -6.41 5.79
C ASP A 156 12.39 -7.70 5.99
N GLY A 157 11.32 -7.89 5.21
CA GLY A 157 10.42 -9.05 5.27
C GLY A 157 9.33 -8.92 6.34
N ARG A 158 9.29 -7.82 7.08
CA ARG A 158 8.31 -7.60 8.11
C ARG A 158 6.96 -7.22 7.52
N VAL A 159 5.92 -7.90 8.00
CA VAL A 159 4.53 -7.57 7.70
C VAL A 159 3.85 -7.04 8.96
N THR A 160 3.30 -5.83 8.89
CA THR A 160 2.57 -5.20 10.00
C THR A 160 1.12 -5.00 9.61
N VAL A 161 0.19 -5.40 10.47
CA VAL A 161 -1.25 -5.18 10.28
C VAL A 161 -1.76 -4.29 11.39
N ALA A 162 -2.39 -3.19 11.02
CA ALA A 162 -2.87 -2.22 12.01
C ALA A 162 -4.27 -1.72 11.68
N PRO A 163 -5.08 -1.43 12.72
CA PRO A 163 -6.31 -0.68 12.52
C PRO A 163 -5.95 0.74 12.10
N ILE A 164 -6.64 1.26 11.08
CA ILE A 164 -6.53 2.66 10.66
C ILE A 164 -7.07 3.54 11.80
N PRO A 165 -6.29 4.52 12.29
CA PRO A 165 -6.78 5.45 13.30
C PRO A 165 -8.04 6.19 12.84
N GLY A 166 -9.08 6.14 13.68
CA GLY A 166 -10.32 6.90 13.48
C GLY A 166 -10.12 8.41 13.67
N ASP A 167 -11.16 9.18 13.30
CA ASP A 167 -11.27 10.61 13.62
C ASP A 167 -11.51 10.86 15.12
#